data_AF-A0A6A6ZV02-F1
#
_entry.id   AF-A0A6A6ZV02-F1
#
_cell.length_a   1.000
_cell.length_b   1.000
_cell.length_c   1.000
_cell.angle_alpha   90.00
_cell.angle_beta   90.00
_cell.angle_gamma   90.00
#
_symmetry.space_group_name_H-M   'P 1'
#
loop_
_entity.id
_entity.type
_entity.pdbx_description
1 polymer ?
#
loop_
_entity_poly.entity_id
_entity_poly.type
_entity_poly.pdbx_seq_one_letter_code
_entity_poly.pdbx_strand_id
1 'polypeptide(L)'
;MAYTTSSRPQHTTPTVNPPPPPPRPLNLPPKDIEYRQLISRAVTQRLHSPSLDLPPAIPSSDSLLNWELAERLLAREKAKQHTKALGIQWDDFIQDVHASELEIHTLTPTRYEAPKHANARAGERNQRFVFDQEGFDEYGRAQLAQVGVLEVWGRARRGL
;
A
#
# COMPACT_ATOMS: atom_id res chain seq x y z
N MET A 1 38.56 -39.47 -34.38
CA MET A 1 39.26 -38.76 -33.28
C MET A 1 38.19 -38.25 -32.33
N ALA A 2 38.11 -38.80 -31.11
CA ALA A 2 37.07 -38.49 -30.14
C ALA A 2 37.70 -37.76 -28.95
N TYR A 3 37.21 -36.58 -28.63
CA TYR A 3 37.67 -35.79 -27.49
C TYR A 3 36.74 -36.02 -26.31
N THR A 4 37.23 -36.66 -25.25
CA THR A 4 36.55 -36.79 -23.96
C THR A 4 36.77 -35.54 -23.13
N THR A 5 35.74 -34.71 -22.97
CA THR A 5 35.73 -33.54 -22.10
C THR A 5 35.49 -33.97 -20.66
N SER A 6 36.55 -33.94 -19.85
CA SER A 6 36.54 -34.26 -18.41
C SER A 6 35.92 -33.11 -17.62
N SER A 7 34.66 -33.28 -17.21
CA SER A 7 33.94 -32.33 -16.36
C SER A 7 34.39 -32.48 -14.90
N ARG A 8 35.15 -31.49 -14.40
CA ARG A 8 35.64 -31.44 -13.02
C ARG A 8 34.55 -30.84 -12.11
N PRO A 9 34.10 -31.52 -11.05
CA PRO A 9 33.11 -30.98 -10.14
C PRO A 9 33.68 -29.78 -9.37
N GLN A 10 33.00 -28.65 -9.45
CA GLN A 10 33.31 -27.45 -8.68
C GLN A 10 32.77 -27.65 -7.26
N HIS A 11 33.67 -27.70 -6.29
CA HIS A 11 33.32 -27.63 -4.87
C HIS A 11 32.80 -26.22 -4.57
N THR A 12 31.48 -26.08 -4.40
CA THR A 12 30.88 -24.87 -3.84
C THR A 12 31.15 -24.86 -2.34
N THR A 13 31.96 -23.91 -1.88
CA THR A 13 32.10 -23.64 -0.45
C THR A 13 30.76 -23.14 0.11
N PRO A 14 30.30 -23.64 1.26
CA PRO A 14 29.08 -23.16 1.89
C PRO A 14 29.26 -21.67 2.23
N THR A 15 28.50 -20.82 1.53
CA THR A 15 28.38 -19.40 1.86
C THR A 15 27.75 -19.28 3.24
N VAL A 16 28.59 -19.10 4.26
CA VAL A 16 28.16 -18.74 5.61
C VAL A 16 27.61 -17.33 5.50
N ASN A 17 26.29 -17.21 5.42
CA ASN A 17 25.64 -15.91 5.51
C ASN A 17 26.03 -15.28 6.85
N PRO A 18 26.58 -14.06 6.87
CA PRO A 18 26.88 -13.39 8.12
C PRO A 18 25.60 -13.30 8.96
N PRO A 19 25.72 -13.43 10.29
CA PRO A 19 24.57 -13.28 11.17
C PRO A 19 23.91 -11.91 10.91
N PRO A 20 22.56 -11.85 10.86
CA PRO A 20 21.88 -10.59 10.64
C PRO A 20 22.32 -9.58 11.71
N PRO A 21 22.53 -8.31 11.33
CA PRO A 21 22.91 -7.29 12.29
C PRO A 21 21.85 -7.23 13.42
N PRO A 22 22.27 -6.96 14.67
CA PRO A 22 21.33 -6.87 15.77
C PRO A 22 20.23 -5.84 15.45
N PRO A 23 18.97 -6.09 15.85
CA PRO A 23 17.88 -5.16 15.61
C PRO A 23 18.26 -3.81 16.21
N ARG A 24 18.21 -2.76 15.38
CA ARG A 24 18.51 -1.41 15.85
C ARG A 24 17.57 -1.06 17.01
N PRO A 25 18.07 -0.45 18.09
CA PRO A 25 17.26 -0.09 19.24
C PRO A 25 16.09 0.80 18.78
N LEU A 26 14.87 0.42 19.20
CA LEU A 26 13.62 1.10 18.83
C LEU A 26 13.48 2.52 19.44
N ASN A 27 14.42 2.93 20.29
CA ASN A 27 14.50 4.28 20.84
C ASN A 27 15.21 5.22 19.85
N LEU A 28 14.59 5.39 18.69
CA LEU A 28 14.91 6.52 17.84
C LEU A 28 14.26 7.78 18.44
N PRO A 29 14.93 8.94 18.43
CA PRO A 29 14.29 10.18 18.83
C PRO A 29 13.00 10.41 18.01
N PRO A 30 11.95 11.02 18.56
CA PRO A 30 10.65 11.14 17.89
C PRO A 30 10.72 11.70 16.46
N LYS A 31 11.65 12.63 16.22
CA LYS A 31 11.90 13.23 14.90
C LYS A 31 12.30 12.20 13.84
N ASP A 32 13.04 11.16 14.21
CA ASP A 32 13.48 10.11 13.29
C ASP A 32 12.33 9.19 12.90
N ILE A 33 11.37 8.96 13.81
CA ILE A 33 10.17 8.17 13.53
C ILE A 33 9.27 8.93 12.54
N GLU A 34 9.01 10.21 12.82
CA GLU A 34 8.24 11.09 11.94
C GLU A 34 8.87 11.17 10.55
N TYR A 35 10.21 11.29 10.49
CA TYR A 35 10.93 11.33 9.22
C TYR A 35 10.81 10.03 8.42
N ARG A 36 10.98 8.87 9.06
CA ARG A 36 10.82 7.56 8.41
C ARG A 36 9.40 7.34 7.89
N GLN A 37 8.39 7.75 8.64
CA GLN A 37 7.00 7.68 8.21
C GLN A 37 6.76 8.59 6.99
N LEU A 38 7.35 9.78 6.99
CA LEU A 38 7.28 10.71 5.86
C LEU A 38 7.92 10.11 4.60
N ILE A 39 9.10 9.50 4.71
CA ILE A 39 9.76 8.76 3.61
C ILE A 39 8.85 7.65 3.10
N SER A 40 8.34 6.80 4.00
CA SER A 40 7.47 5.67 3.64
C SER A 40 6.22 6.11 2.86
N ARG A 41 5.62 7.24 3.28
CA ARG A 41 4.49 7.86 2.60
C ARG A 41 4.89 8.42 1.23
N ALA A 42 6.04 9.07 1.13
CA ALA A 42 6.53 9.64 -0.12
C ALA A 42 6.87 8.58 -1.18
N VAL A 43 7.40 7.43 -0.75
CA VAL A 43 7.59 6.24 -1.60
C VAL A 43 6.23 5.75 -2.12
N THR A 44 5.30 5.46 -1.21
CA THR A 44 3.99 4.89 -1.56
C THR A 44 3.18 5.82 -2.49
N GLN A 45 3.22 7.13 -2.24
CA GLN A 45 2.51 8.14 -3.02
C GLN A 45 3.32 8.69 -4.21
N ARG A 46 4.55 8.18 -4.43
CA ARG A 46 5.46 8.61 -5.49
C ARG A 46 5.61 10.13 -5.55
N LEU A 47 5.83 10.78 -4.41
CA LEU A 47 5.89 12.25 -4.30
C LEU A 47 7.17 12.84 -4.91
N HIS A 48 8.17 12.00 -5.18
CA HIS A 48 9.42 12.35 -5.86
C HIS A 48 9.30 12.30 -7.39
N SER A 49 8.14 11.90 -7.95
CA SER A 49 7.98 11.74 -9.39
C SER A 49 8.15 13.05 -10.14
N PRO A 50 9.02 13.13 -11.18
CA PRO A 50 9.19 14.32 -12.02
C PRO A 50 7.90 14.77 -12.73
N SER A 51 6.96 13.84 -12.90
CA SER A 51 5.64 14.14 -13.48
C SER A 51 4.84 15.19 -12.68
N LEU A 52 5.18 15.42 -11.41
CA LEU A 52 4.53 16.41 -10.56
C LEU A 52 5.10 17.83 -10.75
N ASP A 53 6.23 17.98 -11.47
CA ASP A 53 6.83 19.28 -11.80
C ASP A 53 6.35 19.82 -13.14
N LEU A 54 5.78 18.95 -13.98
CA LEU A 54 5.25 19.34 -15.28
C LEU A 54 3.86 19.97 -15.11
N PRO A 55 3.54 21.02 -15.88
CA PRO A 55 2.18 21.51 -15.94
C PRO A 55 1.27 20.37 -16.40
N PRO A 56 0.04 20.25 -15.87
CA PRO A 56 -0.88 19.20 -16.30
C PRO A 56 -1.05 19.30 -17.81
N ALA A 57 -0.56 18.28 -18.54
CA ALA A 57 -0.87 18.14 -19.95
C ALA A 57 -2.39 18.06 -20.05
N ILE A 58 -2.98 18.94 -20.87
CA ILE A 58 -4.40 19.10 -21.23
C ILE A 58 -5.33 18.24 -20.37
N PRO A 59 -6.19 18.84 -19.51
CA PRO A 59 -7.00 18.09 -18.55
C PRO A 59 -7.68 16.93 -19.25
N SER A 60 -7.27 15.72 -18.87
CA SER A 60 -7.82 14.52 -19.46
C SER A 60 -9.32 14.50 -19.12
N SER A 61 -10.17 13.99 -20.02
CA SER A 61 -11.59 13.84 -19.71
C SER A 61 -11.84 12.83 -18.58
N ASP A 62 -10.82 12.09 -18.17
CA ASP A 62 -10.86 11.20 -17.02
C ASP A 62 -10.76 12.00 -15.71
N SER A 63 -11.91 12.12 -15.04
CA SER A 63 -12.03 12.80 -13.75
C SER A 63 -11.16 12.15 -12.66
N LEU A 64 -10.86 10.85 -12.75
CA LEU A 64 -10.15 10.14 -11.69
C LEU A 64 -8.65 10.46 -11.71
N LEU A 65 -8.04 10.48 -12.90
CA LEU A 65 -6.61 10.82 -13.05
C LEU A 65 -6.32 12.26 -12.62
N ASN A 66 -7.20 13.20 -12.95
CA ASN A 66 -7.07 14.59 -12.54
C ASN A 66 -7.18 14.73 -11.00
N TRP A 67 -8.10 13.99 -10.39
CA TRP A 67 -8.25 13.96 -8.93
C TRP A 67 -7.01 13.37 -8.25
N GLU A 68 -6.48 12.24 -8.74
CA GLU A 68 -5.27 11.63 -8.19
C GLU A 68 -4.07 12.58 -8.29
N LEU A 69 -3.90 13.25 -9.44
CA LEU A 69 -2.83 14.22 -9.63
C LEU A 69 -2.94 15.38 -8.63
N ALA A 70 -4.14 15.93 -8.45
CA ALA A 70 -4.38 17.01 -7.49
C ALA A 70 -4.07 16.59 -6.04
N GLU A 71 -4.49 15.38 -5.64
CA GLU A 71 -4.16 14.82 -4.33
C GLU A 71 -2.64 14.65 -4.13
N ARG A 72 -1.92 14.18 -5.16
CA ARG A 72 -0.46 14.01 -5.10
C ARG A 72 0.29 15.33 -5.02
N LEU A 73 -0.16 16.36 -5.74
CA LEU A 73 0.41 17.72 -5.64
C LEU A 73 0.22 18.29 -4.22
N LEU A 74 -0.98 18.15 -3.66
CA LEU A 74 -1.27 18.60 -2.30
C LEU A 74 -0.47 17.83 -1.25
N ALA A 75 -0.31 16.51 -1.43
CA ALA A 75 0.53 15.69 -0.56
C ALA A 75 2.01 16.09 -0.63
N ARG A 76 2.53 16.42 -1.82
CA ARG A 76 3.91 16.88 -2.02
C ARG A 76 4.17 18.21 -1.31
N GLU A 77 3.22 19.14 -1.39
CA GLU A 77 3.33 20.43 -0.68
C GLU A 77 3.33 20.24 0.84
N LYS A 78 2.46 19.38 1.37
CA LYS A 78 2.48 19.02 2.80
C LYS A 78 3.80 18.37 3.22
N ALA A 79 4.36 17.50 2.38
CA ALA A 79 5.65 16.89 2.63
C ALA A 79 6.77 17.94 2.68
N LYS A 80 6.81 18.90 1.75
CA LYS A 80 7.76 20.02 1.75
C LYS A 80 7.70 20.85 3.04
N GLN A 81 6.48 21.10 3.53
CA GLN A 81 6.28 21.82 4.79
C GLN A 81 6.79 21.02 5.99
N HIS A 82 6.55 19.71 6.01
CA HIS A 82 7.07 18.81 7.04
C HIS A 82 8.60 18.70 7.02
N THR A 83 9.23 18.51 5.86
CA THR A 83 10.71 18.46 5.77
C THR A 83 11.33 19.77 6.24
N LYS A 84 10.71 20.90 5.88
CA LYS A 84 11.12 22.23 6.37
C LYS A 84 11.02 22.34 7.89
N ALA A 85 9.93 21.85 8.50
CA ALA A 85 9.76 21.85 9.96
C ALA A 85 10.79 20.96 10.68
N LEU A 86 11.24 19.89 10.03
CA LEU A 86 12.30 19.00 10.51
C LEU A 86 13.72 19.55 10.25
N GLY A 87 13.86 20.63 9.49
CA GLY A 87 15.16 21.21 9.14
C GLY A 87 15.90 20.44 8.04
N ILE A 88 15.17 19.68 7.21
CA ILE A 88 15.71 18.83 6.15
C ILE A 88 15.44 19.49 4.80
N GLN A 89 16.47 19.60 3.96
CA GLN A 89 16.31 20.14 2.61
C GLN A 89 15.48 19.19 1.75
N TRP A 90 14.70 19.74 0.83
CA TRP A 90 13.85 18.93 -0.03
C TRP A 90 14.67 17.96 -0.90
N ASP A 91 15.83 18.39 -1.41
CA ASP A 91 16.66 17.55 -2.27
C ASP A 91 17.27 16.36 -1.51
N ASP A 92 17.73 16.57 -0.28
CA ASP A 92 18.23 15.50 0.59
C ASP A 92 17.11 14.48 0.90
N PHE A 93 15.91 14.97 1.18
CA PHE A 93 14.74 14.11 1.37
C PHE A 93 14.41 13.26 0.15
N ILE A 94 14.52 13.83 -1.07
CA ILE A 94 14.27 13.09 -2.31
C ILE A 94 15.34 12.01 -2.53
N GLN A 95 16.60 12.28 -2.19
CA GLN A 95 17.66 11.26 -2.22
C GLN A 95 17.36 10.11 -1.26
N ASP A 96 16.92 10.40 -0.03
CA ASP A 96 16.54 9.39 0.95
C ASP A 96 15.33 8.56 0.50
N VAL A 97 14.35 9.20 -0.15
CA VAL A 97 13.20 8.50 -0.74
C VAL A 97 13.67 7.53 -1.83
N HIS A 98 14.55 7.96 -2.74
CA HIS A 98 15.12 7.07 -3.76
C HIS A 98 15.93 5.93 -3.15
N ALA A 99 16.73 6.19 -2.12
CA ALA A 99 17.47 5.14 -1.41
C ALA A 99 16.51 4.13 -0.77
N SER A 100 15.42 4.61 -0.16
CA SER A 100 14.39 3.75 0.44
C SER A 100 13.58 2.95 -0.59
N GLU A 101 13.41 3.42 -1.82
CA GLU A 101 12.79 2.63 -2.91
C GLU A 101 13.68 1.47 -3.37
N LEU A 102 15.00 1.67 -3.33
CA LEU A 102 15.98 0.64 -3.68
C LEU A 102 16.19 -0.38 -2.56
N GLU A 103 15.81 -0.05 -1.32
CA GLU A 103 15.70 -1.00 -0.23
C GLU A 103 14.53 -1.97 -0.52
N ILE A 104 14.80 -2.96 -1.36
CA ILE A 104 13.92 -4.11 -1.55
C ILE A 104 13.92 -4.87 -0.24
N HIS A 105 12.96 -4.57 0.64
CA HIS A 105 12.57 -5.51 1.68
C HIS A 105 12.04 -6.75 0.97
N THR A 106 12.94 -7.71 0.73
CA THR A 106 12.55 -9.03 0.28
C THR A 106 11.77 -9.61 1.45
N LEU A 107 10.44 -9.48 1.40
CA LEU A 107 9.57 -10.19 2.34
C LEU A 107 9.92 -11.65 2.13
N THR A 108 10.64 -12.22 3.10
CA THR A 108 10.91 -13.65 3.09
C THR A 108 9.54 -14.30 3.03
N PRO A 109 9.24 -15.12 2.01
CA PRO A 109 7.88 -15.62 1.81
C PRO A 109 7.38 -16.22 3.11
N THR A 110 6.39 -15.56 3.73
CA THR A 110 5.81 -16.01 4.98
C THR A 110 5.07 -17.29 4.67
N ARG A 111 5.63 -18.43 5.08
CA ARG A 111 4.95 -19.70 4.99
C ARG A 111 3.90 -19.75 6.09
N TYR A 112 2.65 -19.50 5.74
CA TYR A 112 1.54 -19.71 6.66
C TYR A 112 1.39 -21.21 6.90
N GLU A 113 1.88 -21.68 8.05
CA GLU A 113 1.54 -23.01 8.53
C GLU A 113 0.09 -22.96 9.04
N ALA A 114 -0.81 -23.67 8.35
CA ALA A 114 -2.18 -23.81 8.83
C ALA A 114 -2.13 -24.45 10.24
N PRO A 115 -2.75 -23.83 11.27
CA PRO A 115 -2.80 -24.43 12.59
C PRO A 115 -3.51 -25.78 12.46
N LYS A 116 -2.82 -26.88 12.77
CA LYS A 116 -3.32 -28.26 12.60
C LYS A 116 -4.66 -28.55 13.30
N HIS A 117 -5.08 -27.67 14.21
CA HIS A 117 -6.29 -27.83 15.03
C HIS A 117 -7.32 -26.70 14.90
N ALA A 118 -7.08 -25.65 14.11
CA ALA A 118 -8.02 -24.51 14.03
C ALA A 118 -9.31 -24.83 13.26
N ASN A 119 -9.27 -25.76 12.31
CA ASN A 119 -10.42 -26.09 11.46
C ASN A 119 -11.40 -27.09 12.10
N ALA A 120 -11.03 -27.77 13.18
CA ALA A 120 -11.91 -28.77 13.81
C ALA A 120 -13.20 -28.14 14.37
N ARG A 121 -13.13 -26.91 14.89
CA ARG A 121 -14.30 -26.18 15.44
C ARG A 121 -15.07 -25.36 14.42
N ALA A 122 -14.50 -25.07 13.25
CA ALA A 122 -15.17 -24.30 12.20
C ALA A 122 -16.25 -25.11 11.48
N GLY A 123 -16.06 -26.43 11.35
CA GLY A 123 -17.05 -27.34 10.76
C GLY A 123 -18.34 -27.44 11.59
N GLU A 124 -18.24 -27.46 12.91
CA GLU A 124 -19.40 -27.55 13.81
C GLU A 124 -20.25 -26.26 13.81
N ARG A 125 -19.63 -25.09 13.63
CA ARG A 125 -20.32 -23.80 13.67
C ARG A 125 -21.09 -23.49 12.38
N ASN A 126 -20.60 -23.97 11.23
CA ASN A 126 -21.26 -23.75 9.94
C ASN A 126 -22.47 -24.67 9.70
N GLN A 127 -22.56 -25.83 10.38
CA GLN A 127 -23.77 -26.66 10.29
C GLN A 127 -24.97 -26.07 11.03
N ARG A 128 -24.76 -25.12 11.96
CA ARG A 128 -25.84 -24.51 12.75
C ARG A 128 -26.58 -23.39 12.03
N PHE A 129 -26.08 -22.91 10.89
CA PHE A 129 -26.68 -21.80 10.13
C PHE A 129 -27.42 -22.23 8.84
N VAL A 130 -27.62 -23.53 8.62
CA VAL A 130 -28.34 -24.04 7.42
C VAL A 130 -29.86 -24.11 7.59
N PHE A 131 -30.41 -23.75 8.76
CA PHE A 131 -31.87 -23.68 8.97
C PHE A 131 -32.27 -22.30 9.49
N ASP A 132 -32.57 -21.41 8.55
CA ASP A 132 -33.65 -20.41 8.61
C ASP A 132 -33.66 -19.62 7.30
N GLN A 133 -33.92 -20.32 6.20
CA GLN A 133 -34.05 -19.74 4.85
C GLN A 133 -35.53 -19.49 4.48
N GLU A 134 -36.41 -19.27 5.48
CA GLU A 134 -37.82 -18.93 5.26
C GLU A 134 -38.19 -17.48 5.67
N GLY A 135 -37.24 -16.69 6.17
CA GLY A 135 -37.50 -15.32 6.66
C GLY A 135 -37.05 -14.16 5.77
N PHE A 136 -36.44 -14.43 4.62
CA PHE A 136 -35.72 -13.40 3.83
C PHE A 136 -36.55 -12.73 2.71
N ASP A 137 -37.86 -12.91 2.69
CA ASP A 137 -38.71 -12.35 1.63
C ASP A 137 -39.35 -11.00 1.99
N GLU A 138 -39.41 -10.63 3.28
CA GLU A 138 -40.15 -9.44 3.72
C GLU A 138 -39.26 -8.18 3.92
N TYR A 139 -38.00 -8.34 4.33
CA TYR A 139 -37.09 -7.21 4.56
C TYR A 139 -36.39 -6.68 3.28
N GLY A 140 -36.34 -7.47 2.21
CA GLY A 140 -35.70 -7.06 0.95
C GLY A 140 -36.49 -5.99 0.17
N ARG A 141 -37.81 -5.88 0.39
CA ARG A 141 -38.65 -4.89 -0.32
C ARG A 141 -38.67 -3.52 0.35
N ALA A 142 -38.33 -3.42 1.63
CA ALA A 142 -38.36 -2.16 2.37
C ALA A 142 -37.17 -1.22 2.06
N GLN A 143 -36.02 -1.76 1.63
CA GLN A 143 -34.85 -0.92 1.31
C GLN A 143 -34.86 -0.28 -0.09
N LEU A 144 -35.65 -0.80 -1.03
CA LEU A 144 -35.78 -0.19 -2.37
C LEU A 144 -36.67 1.06 -2.38
N ALA A 145 -37.39 1.37 -1.29
CA ALA A 145 -38.19 2.57 -1.17
C ALA A 145 -37.39 3.82 -0.72
N GLN A 146 -36.17 3.65 -0.16
CA GLN A 146 -35.37 4.80 0.32
C GLN A 146 -34.48 5.44 -0.76
N VAL A 147 -34.30 4.81 -1.92
CA VAL A 147 -33.49 5.39 -3.01
C VAL A 147 -34.26 6.47 -3.80
N GLY A 148 -35.58 6.57 -3.64
CA GLY A 148 -36.42 7.54 -4.36
C GLY A 148 -36.51 8.96 -3.75
N VAL A 149 -35.98 9.23 -2.56
CA VAL A 149 -36.18 10.52 -1.86
C VAL A 149 -35.05 11.53 -2.12
N LEU A 150 -33.88 11.08 -2.62
CA LEU A 150 -32.73 11.97 -2.89
C LEU A 150 -32.75 12.61 -4.28
N GLU A 151 -33.57 12.14 -5.22
CA GLU A 151 -33.68 12.76 -6.56
C GLU A 151 -34.54 14.04 -6.58
N VAL A 152 -35.34 14.29 -5.54
CA VAL A 152 -36.27 15.44 -5.50
C VAL A 152 -35.57 16.75 -5.08
N TRP A 153 -34.46 16.69 -4.34
CA TRP A 153 -33.76 17.90 -3.87
C TRP A 153 -32.72 18.47 -4.87
N GLY A 154 -32.38 17.72 -5.92
CA GLY A 154 -31.42 18.15 -6.95
C GLY A 154 -31.97 19.11 -8.02
N ARG A 155 -33.30 19.26 -8.13
CA ARG A 155 -33.95 20.12 -9.16
C ARG A 155 -34.22 21.56 -8.72
N ALA A 156 -34.11 21.89 -7.44
CA ALA A 156 -34.45 23.22 -6.92
C ALA A 156 -33.30 24.26 -6.96
N ARG A 157 -32.10 23.90 -7.46
CA ARG A 157 -30.91 24.80 -7.50
C ARG A 157 -30.43 25.20 -8.89
N ARG A 158 -31.23 25.00 -9.94
CA ARG A 158 -30.90 25.42 -11.32
C ARG A 158 -31.94 26.37 -11.93
N GLY A 159 -32.50 27.24 -11.11
CA GLY A 159 -33.40 28.29 -11.59
C GLY A 159 -33.48 29.42 -10.59
N LEU A 160 -32.43 30.26 -10.57
CA LEU A 160 -32.43 31.69 -10.27
C LEU A 160 -31.05 32.25 -10.64
#